data_AF-A0A9P5R1A7-F1
#
_entry.id   AF-A0A9P5R1A7-F1
#
_cell.length_a   1.000
_cell.length_b   1.000
_cell.length_c   1.000
_cell.angle_alpha   90.00
_cell.angle_beta   90.00
_cell.angle_gamma   90.00
#
_symmetry.space_group_name_H-M   'P 1'
#
loop_
_entity.id
_entity.type
_entity.pdbx_description
1 polymer ?
#
loop_
_entity_poly.entity_id
_entity_poly.type
_entity_poly.pdbx_seq_one_letter_code
_entity_poly.pdbx_strand_id
1 'polypeptide(L)'
;WAAAFKADEVVAISTSDSKREEAKKLGATKFVNSRNEEERKAARHSMDILLLTSNDKDTDWAELIDYVANHGTLVLLAMPEIPTIAVPLGSLLMRHVSIAGSLTGGREITQEMLEFAAEHN
;
A
#
# COMPACT_ATOMS: atom_id res chain seq x y z
N TRP A 1 11.39 -0.73 -6.40
CA TRP A 1 10.34 -0.16 -7.27
C TRP A 1 9.97 1.26 -6.88
N ALA A 2 9.18 1.51 -5.83
CA ALA A 2 8.79 2.88 -5.47
C ALA A 2 9.99 3.83 -5.26
N ALA A 3 11.02 3.37 -4.54
CA ALA A 3 12.27 4.12 -4.39
C ALA A 3 13.02 4.34 -5.72
N ALA A 4 13.02 3.35 -6.62
CA ALA A 4 13.65 3.44 -7.93
C ALA A 4 12.88 4.41 -8.87
N PHE A 5 11.55 4.45 -8.75
CA PHE A 5 10.70 5.47 -9.40
C PHE A 5 10.81 6.86 -8.78
N LYS A 6 11.66 7.04 -7.76
CA LYS A 6 11.87 8.31 -7.05
C LYS A 6 10.59 8.90 -6.48
N ALA A 7 9.73 8.04 -5.92
CA ALA A 7 8.61 8.50 -5.12
C ALA A 7 9.14 9.37 -3.95
N ASP A 8 8.50 10.52 -3.72
CA ASP A 8 8.91 11.45 -2.65
C ASP A 8 8.87 10.78 -1.26
N GLU A 9 7.89 9.88 -1.06
CA GLU A 9 7.72 9.12 0.16
C GLU A 9 7.40 7.65 -0.14
N VAL A 10 8.06 6.74 0.59
CA VAL A 10 7.80 5.30 0.53
C VAL A 10 7.52 4.81 1.95
N VAL A 11 6.25 4.48 2.21
CA VAL A 11 5.79 4.03 3.53
C VAL A 11 5.67 2.51 3.54
N ALA A 12 6.38 1.85 4.44
CA ALA A 12 6.17 0.43 4.73
C ALA A 12 5.23 0.28 5.93
N ILE A 13 4.15 -0.51 5.77
CA ILE A 13 3.19 -0.78 6.84
C ILE A 13 3.34 -2.24 7.27
N SER A 14 3.46 -2.48 8.58
CA SER A 14 3.52 -3.84 9.12
C SER A 14 2.91 -3.95 10.51
N THR A 15 2.59 -5.17 10.94
CA THR A 15 2.01 -5.44 12.26
C THR A 15 3.04 -5.53 13.39
N SER A 16 4.34 -5.52 13.07
CA SER A 16 5.43 -5.59 14.04
C SER A 16 6.63 -4.75 13.64
N ASP A 17 7.31 -4.16 14.63
CA ASP A 17 8.52 -3.35 14.43
C ASP A 17 9.74 -4.15 13.98
N SER A 18 9.71 -5.48 14.09
CA SER A 18 10.82 -6.35 13.69
C SER A 18 11.26 -6.16 12.22
N LYS A 19 10.38 -5.66 11.35
CA LYS A 19 10.65 -5.41 9.93
C LYS A 19 11.10 -3.98 9.62
N ARG A 20 11.19 -3.08 10.61
CA ARG A 20 11.47 -1.65 10.39
C ARG A 20 12.82 -1.42 9.72
N GLU A 21 13.88 -2.03 10.26
CA GLU A 21 15.23 -1.89 9.71
C GLU A 21 15.36 -2.53 8.33
N GLU A 22 14.69 -3.67 8.10
CA GLU A 22 14.66 -4.32 6.79
C GLU A 22 13.94 -3.46 5.76
N ALA A 23 12.76 -2.93 6.10
CA ALA A 23 12.01 -2.04 5.23
C ALA A 23 12.82 -0.80 4.83
N LYS A 24 13.56 -0.21 5.77
CA LYS A 24 14.46 0.91 5.50
C LYS A 24 15.57 0.53 4.52
N LYS A 25 16.19 -0.64 4.69
CA LYS A 25 17.20 -1.15 3.74
C LYS A 25 16.62 -1.39 2.34
N LEU A 26 15.35 -1.76 2.25
CA LEU A 26 14.62 -1.93 0.99
C LEU A 26 14.15 -0.61 0.37
N GLY A 27 14.46 0.54 0.98
CA GLY A 27 14.18 1.87 0.43
C GLY A 27 12.92 2.54 0.98
N ALA A 28 12.32 2.03 2.07
CA ALA A 28 11.26 2.75 2.76
C ALA A 28 11.82 4.00 3.46
N THR A 29 11.19 5.15 3.23
CA THR A 29 11.53 6.42 3.89
C THR A 29 10.77 6.59 5.21
N LYS A 30 9.61 5.95 5.35
CA LYS A 30 8.85 5.85 6.60
C LYS A 30 8.38 4.42 6.86
N PHE A 31 8.07 4.15 8.13
CA PHE A 31 7.52 2.88 8.57
C PHE A 31 6.39 3.14 9.57
N VAL A 32 5.28 2.43 9.38
CA VAL A 32 4.08 2.48 10.22
C VAL A 32 3.84 1.09 10.78
N ASN A 33 3.89 0.96 12.10
CA ASN A 33 3.38 -0.21 12.80
C ASN A 33 1.85 -0.08 12.93
N SER A 34 1.08 -0.95 12.27
CA SER A 34 -0.39 -0.92 12.29
C SER A 34 -1.00 -1.27 13.67
N ARG A 35 -0.19 -1.68 14.64
CA ARG A 35 -0.61 -1.85 16.05
C ARG A 35 -0.24 -0.66 16.94
N ASN A 36 0.48 0.33 16.42
CA ASN A 36 0.85 1.54 17.14
C ASN A 36 -0.12 2.68 16.79
N GLU A 37 -0.98 3.05 17.73
CA GLU A 37 -2.04 4.04 17.54
C GLU A 37 -1.54 5.41 17.04
N GLU A 38 -0.39 5.88 17.53
CA GLU A 38 0.13 7.19 17.15
C GLU A 38 0.69 7.18 15.72
N GLU A 39 1.37 6.10 15.34
CA GLU A 39 1.86 5.92 13.96
C GLU A 39 0.69 5.79 12.98
N ARG A 40 -0.38 5.08 13.37
CA ARG A 40 -1.60 4.99 12.55
C ARG A 40 -2.24 6.35 12.30
N LYS A 41 -2.43 7.16 13.35
CA LYS A 41 -3.01 8.50 13.21
C LYS A 41 -2.18 9.38 12.29
N ALA A 42 -0.85 9.29 12.40
CA ALA A 42 0.07 10.06 11.56
C ALA A 42 0.04 9.62 10.09
N ALA A 43 -0.38 8.38 9.80
CA ALA A 43 -0.48 7.83 8.46
C ALA A 43 -1.81 8.13 7.75
N ARG A 44 -2.76 8.80 8.42
CA ARG A 44 -4.06 9.13 7.82
C ARG A 44 -3.91 10.10 6.65
N HIS A 45 -4.63 9.81 5.58
CA HIS A 45 -4.76 10.66 4.40
C HIS A 45 -3.43 11.03 3.74
N SER A 46 -2.41 10.18 3.82
CA SER A 46 -1.04 10.54 3.41
C SER A 46 -0.54 9.85 2.14
N MET A 47 -1.20 8.77 1.69
CA MET A 47 -0.69 7.94 0.59
C MET A 47 -1.52 8.10 -0.67
N ASP A 48 -0.93 8.61 -1.75
CA ASP A 48 -1.60 8.70 -3.05
C ASP A 48 -1.94 7.31 -3.62
N ILE A 49 -1.05 6.34 -3.38
CA ILE A 49 -1.23 4.94 -3.76
C ILE A 49 -0.88 4.06 -2.55
N LEU A 50 -1.82 3.21 -2.15
CA LEU A 50 -1.61 2.19 -1.14
C LEU A 50 -1.67 0.81 -1.80
N LEU A 51 -0.58 0.05 -1.74
CA LEU A 51 -0.50 -1.31 -2.27
C LEU A 51 -0.75 -2.33 -1.15
N LEU A 52 -1.88 -3.04 -1.19
CA LEU A 52 -2.21 -4.09 -0.24
C LEU A 52 -1.69 -5.45 -0.72
N THR A 53 -0.68 -5.96 -0.03
CA THR A 53 -0.06 -7.27 -0.29
C THR A 53 -0.37 -8.33 0.78
N SER A 54 -0.95 -7.92 1.91
CA SER A 54 -1.39 -8.83 2.96
C SER A 54 -2.66 -9.56 2.54
N ASN A 55 -2.79 -10.82 2.98
CA ASN A 55 -4.00 -11.62 2.84
C ASN A 55 -4.71 -11.90 4.18
N ASP A 56 -4.27 -11.26 5.26
CA ASP A 56 -4.75 -11.48 6.63
C ASP A 56 -6.28 -11.31 6.75
N LYS A 57 -6.94 -12.27 7.40
CA LYS A 57 -8.38 -12.25 7.69
C LYS A 57 -8.81 -11.09 8.59
N ASP A 58 -7.92 -10.59 9.43
CA ASP A 58 -8.20 -9.54 10.42
C ASP A 58 -7.86 -8.14 9.86
N THR A 59 -7.76 -8.00 8.53
CA THR A 59 -7.50 -6.72 7.85
C THR A 59 -8.63 -5.71 8.10
N ASP A 60 -8.30 -4.56 8.69
CA ASP A 60 -9.21 -3.43 8.86
C ASP A 60 -9.27 -2.58 7.59
N TRP A 61 -10.31 -2.79 6.78
CA TRP A 61 -10.51 -2.07 5.52
C TRP A 61 -10.79 -0.58 5.71
N ALA A 62 -11.46 -0.20 6.80
CA ALA A 62 -11.76 1.20 7.06
C ALA A 62 -10.47 1.97 7.35
N GLU A 63 -9.57 1.37 8.14
CA GLU A 63 -8.25 1.92 8.41
C GLU A 63 -7.40 2.06 7.14
N LEU A 64 -7.34 1.03 6.29
CA LEU A 64 -6.57 1.12 5.05
C LEU A 64 -7.07 2.25 4.13
N ILE A 65 -8.39 2.43 4.02
CA ILE A 65 -8.98 3.52 3.23
C ILE A 65 -8.73 4.89 3.87
N ASP A 66 -8.61 4.95 5.20
CA ASP A 66 -8.26 6.15 5.95
C ASP A 66 -6.80 6.56 5.75
N TYR A 67 -5.90 5.63 5.40
CA TYR A 67 -4.51 5.94 5.06
C TYR A 67 -4.33 6.54 3.66
N VAL A 68 -5.16 6.13 2.70
CA VAL A 68 -5.14 6.68 1.34
C VAL A 68 -5.41 8.17 1.39
N ALA A 69 -4.77 9.00 0.57
CA ALA A 69 -4.99 10.44 0.46
C ALA A 69 -6.30 10.78 -0.30
N ASN A 70 -6.66 12.06 -0.38
CA ASN A 70 -7.77 12.48 -1.25
C ASN A 70 -7.40 12.20 -2.71
N HIS A 71 -8.33 11.69 -3.50
CA HIS A 71 -8.12 11.22 -4.88
C HIS A 71 -7.13 10.04 -5.00
N GLY A 72 -6.71 9.44 -3.89
CA GLY A 72 -5.79 8.31 -3.90
C GLY A 72 -6.45 6.98 -4.23
N THR A 73 -5.63 5.96 -4.40
CA THR A 73 -6.07 4.60 -4.77
C THR A 73 -5.52 3.53 -3.83
N LEU A 74 -6.42 2.69 -3.31
CA LEU A 74 -6.07 1.41 -2.70
C LEU A 74 -6.02 0.33 -3.79
N VAL A 75 -4.87 -0.32 -3.97
CA VAL A 75 -4.67 -1.39 -4.96
C VAL A 75 -4.51 -2.72 -4.24
N LEU A 76 -5.43 -3.65 -4.48
CA LEU A 76 -5.35 -5.03 -4.00
C LEU A 76 -4.46 -5.85 -4.93
N LEU A 77 -3.38 -6.40 -4.37
CA LEU A 77 -2.43 -7.26 -5.09
C LEU A 77 -2.49 -8.73 -4.63
N ALA A 78 -3.29 -9.02 -3.60
CA ALA A 78 -3.50 -10.35 -3.06
C ALA A 78 -4.99 -10.61 -2.87
N MET A 79 -5.38 -11.88 -2.90
CA MET A 79 -6.70 -12.32 -2.48
C MET A 79 -6.71 -12.44 -0.95
N PRO A 80 -7.54 -11.65 -0.22
CA PRO A 80 -7.69 -11.83 1.22
C PRO A 80 -8.36 -13.17 1.55
N GLU A 81 -8.11 -13.70 2.74
CA GLU A 81 -8.78 -14.93 3.21
C GLU A 81 -10.31 -14.80 3.23
N ILE A 82 -10.82 -13.61 3.56
CA ILE A 82 -12.25 -13.28 3.50
C ILE A 82 -12.56 -12.65 2.13
N PRO A 83 -13.40 -13.26 1.27
CA PRO A 83 -13.60 -12.83 -0.11
C PRO A 83 -14.50 -11.59 -0.26
N THR A 84 -14.97 -11.03 0.84
CA THR A 84 -15.82 -9.83 0.88
C THR A 84 -15.27 -8.84 1.88
N ILE A 85 -15.42 -7.56 1.57
CA ILE A 85 -14.87 -6.47 2.36
C ILE A 85 -15.98 -5.47 2.68
N ALA A 86 -15.97 -4.93 3.90
CA ALA A 86 -16.84 -3.82 4.27
C ALA A 86 -16.14 -2.51 3.90
N VAL A 87 -16.79 -1.69 3.09
CA VAL A 87 -16.20 -0.45 2.58
C VAL A 87 -16.94 0.76 3.14
N PRO A 88 -16.25 1.72 3.80
CA PRO A 88 -16.85 2.98 4.24
C PRO A 88 -17.15 3.87 3.02
N LEU A 89 -18.38 3.77 2.51
CA LEU A 89 -18.83 4.51 1.32
C LEU A 89 -18.69 6.04 1.47
N GLY A 90 -18.85 6.57 2.69
CA GLY A 90 -18.65 7.99 2.97
C GLY A 90 -17.24 8.46 2.65
N SER A 91 -16.21 7.69 3.04
CA SER A 91 -14.81 8.01 2.74
C SER A 91 -14.55 7.95 1.23
N LEU A 92 -15.11 6.97 0.51
CA LEU A 92 -14.97 6.89 -0.94
C LEU A 92 -15.57 8.12 -1.64
N LEU A 93 -16.80 8.48 -1.28
CA LEU A 93 -17.53 9.57 -1.92
C LEU A 93 -16.91 10.94 -1.60
N MET A 94 -16.65 11.21 -0.32
CA MET A 94 -16.22 12.55 0.11
C MET A 94 -14.76 12.85 -0.26
N ARG A 95 -13.92 11.81 -0.34
CA ARG A 95 -12.48 11.97 -0.60
C ARG A 95 -12.05 11.47 -1.97
N HIS A 96 -12.99 11.04 -2.81
CA HIS A 96 -12.72 10.51 -4.16
C HIS A 96 -11.72 9.34 -4.16
N VAL A 97 -11.79 8.46 -3.15
CA VAL A 97 -10.89 7.31 -3.05
C VAL A 97 -11.33 6.21 -4.00
N SER A 98 -10.37 5.62 -4.72
CA SER A 98 -10.58 4.48 -5.61
C SER A 98 -10.09 3.17 -4.99
N ILE A 99 -10.75 2.07 -5.32
CA ILE A 99 -10.30 0.71 -4.99
C ILE A 99 -10.11 -0.04 -6.31
N ALA A 100 -8.91 -0.57 -6.54
CA ALA A 100 -8.54 -1.30 -7.75
C ALA A 100 -7.96 -2.66 -7.39
N GLY A 101 -8.05 -3.64 -8.30
CA GLY A 101 -7.42 -4.94 -8.17
C GLY A 101 -6.47 -5.21 -9.33
N SER A 102 -5.35 -5.87 -9.04
CA SER A 102 -4.40 -6.35 -10.04
C SER A 102 -3.70 -7.60 -9.52
N LEU A 103 -3.57 -8.64 -10.35
CA LEU A 103 -2.87 -9.87 -9.97
C LEU A 103 -1.54 -10.02 -10.70
N THR A 104 -1.57 -9.96 -12.03
CA THR A 104 -0.38 -10.15 -12.87
C THR A 104 -0.47 -9.21 -14.07
N GLY A 105 0.68 -8.68 -14.51
CA GLY A 105 0.79 -7.91 -15.74
C GLY A 105 0.78 -8.79 -17.00
N GLY A 106 0.51 -8.17 -18.15
CA GLY A 106 0.70 -8.82 -19.45
C GLY A 106 2.18 -9.06 -19.78
N ARG A 107 2.44 -9.76 -20.89
CA ARG A 107 3.81 -10.06 -21.35
C ARG A 107 4.65 -8.79 -21.55
N GLU A 108 4.09 -7.78 -22.20
CA GLU A 108 4.79 -6.52 -22.50
C GLU A 108 5.15 -5.77 -21.23
N ILE A 109 4.18 -5.57 -20.32
CA ILE A 109 4.41 -4.93 -19.01
C ILE A 109 5.46 -5.71 -18.18
N THR A 110 5.43 -7.03 -18.24
CA THR A 110 6.43 -7.87 -17.53
C THR A 110 7.83 -7.66 -18.11
N GLN A 111 7.95 -7.53 -19.43
CA GLN A 111 9.22 -7.26 -20.10
C GLN A 111 9.76 -5.88 -19.70
N GLU A 112 8.92 -4.84 -19.75
CA GLU A 112 9.27 -3.48 -19.30
C GLU A 112 9.71 -3.46 -17.82
N MET A 113 9.01 -4.21 -16.96
CA MET A 113 9.41 -4.38 -15.57
C MET A 113 10.81 -5.02 -15.48
N LEU A 114 11.09 -6.12 -16.18
CA LEU A 114 12.40 -6.75 -16.12
C LEU A 114 13.53 -5.83 -16.62
N GLU A 115 13.28 -5.06 -17.69
CA GLU A 115 14.22 -4.08 -18.23
C GLU A 115 14.51 -2.97 -17.21
N PHE A 116 13.47 -2.38 -16.61
CA PHE A 116 13.65 -1.37 -15.57
C PHE A 116 14.43 -1.92 -14.37
N ALA A 117 14.16 -3.17 -13.96
CA ALA A 117 14.86 -3.81 -12.84
C ALA A 117 16.36 -3.93 -13.13
N ALA A 118 16.73 -4.28 -14.37
CA ALA A 118 18.12 -4.41 -14.78
C ALA A 118 18.86 -3.06 -14.79
N GLU A 119 18.18 -1.97 -15.14
CA GLU A 119 18.75 -0.61 -15.17
C GLU A 119 18.99 -0.01 -13.77
N HIS A 120 18.26 -0.47 -12.75
CA HIS A 120 18.23 0.15 -11.41
C HIS A 120 18.76 -0.77 -10.29
N ASN A 121 19.51 -1.81 -10.65
CA ASN A 121 20.09 -2.79 -9.71
C ASN A 121 21.48 -2.39 -9.22
#